data_AF-A0A4R6F7X6-F1
#
_entry.id   AF-A0A4R6F7X6-F1
#
_cell.length_a   1.000
_cell.length_b   1.000
_cell.length_c   1.000
_cell.angle_alpha   90.00
_cell.angle_beta   90.00
_cell.angle_gamma   90.00
#
_symmetry.space_group_name_H-M   'P 1'
#
loop_
_entity.id
_entity.type
_entity.pdbx_description
1 polymer ?
#
loop_
_entity_poly.entity_id
_entity_poly.type
_entity_poly.pdbx_seq_one_letter_code
_entity_poly.pdbx_strand_id
1 'polypeptide(L)'
;MAYHIDKQKVAGVLLETNLALTGKDFNHGEVIIGLGELIGRVIVEASNGPLQCQEMVKVVVAHLDRTVKAGSAARGKLLVDPE
;
A
#
# COMPACT_ATOMS: atom_id res chain seq x y z
N MET A 1 7.64 -16.82 -10.25
CA MET A 1 7.26 -17.28 -8.90
C MET A 1 5.94 -16.60 -8.56
N ALA A 2 4.85 -17.34 -8.44
CA ALA A 2 3.59 -16.75 -7.99
C ALA A 2 3.68 -16.56 -6.48
N TYR A 3 3.65 -15.31 -6.00
CA TYR A 3 3.59 -15.05 -4.57
C TYR A 3 2.30 -15.62 -4.00
N HIS A 4 2.40 -16.52 -3.02
CA HIS A 4 1.24 -16.97 -2.27
C HIS A 4 0.88 -15.90 -1.23
N ILE A 5 -0.08 -15.05 -1.56
CA ILE A 5 -0.54 -13.98 -0.68
C ILE A 5 -1.64 -14.54 0.24
N ASP A 6 -1.31 -14.68 1.52
CA ASP A 6 -2.26 -15.01 2.56
C ASP A 6 -2.98 -13.74 3.05
N LYS A 7 -4.29 -13.67 2.82
CA LYS A 7 -5.13 -12.51 3.18
C LYS A 7 -5.10 -12.20 4.68
N GLN A 8 -5.00 -13.21 5.53
CA GLN A 8 -4.95 -13.01 6.99
C GLN A 8 -3.65 -12.33 7.39
N LYS A 9 -2.53 -12.72 6.77
CA LYS A 9 -1.23 -12.09 7.02
C LYS A 9 -1.18 -10.65 6.49
N VAL A 10 -1.81 -10.37 5.34
CA VAL A 10 -1.95 -8.99 4.84
C VAL A 10 -2.71 -8.12 5.83
N ALA A 11 -3.82 -8.61 6.39
CA ALA A 11 -4.58 -7.89 7.42
C ALA A 11 -3.75 -7.69 8.70
N GLY A 12 -2.98 -8.70 9.11
CA GLY A 12 -2.05 -8.60 10.25
C GLY A 12 -1.02 -7.50 10.05
N VAL A 13 -0.35 -7.44 8.89
CA VAL A 13 0.62 -6.38 8.57
C VAL A 13 -0.01 -4.99 8.65
N LEU A 14 -1.23 -4.83 8.14
CA LEU A 14 -1.96 -3.56 8.21
C LEU A 14 -2.23 -3.13 9.66
N LEU A 15 -2.70 -4.06 10.51
CA LEU A 15 -3.00 -3.78 11.92
C LEU A 15 -1.73 -3.39 12.70
N GLU A 16 -0.66 -4.17 12.55
CA GLU A 16 0.62 -3.89 13.20
C GLU A 16 1.19 -2.54 12.76
N THR A 17 1.12 -2.22 11.46
CA THR A 17 1.56 -0.93 10.93
C THR A 17 0.73 0.21 11.53
N ASN A 18 -0.59 0.07 11.58
CA ASN A 18 -1.46 1.09 12.15
C ASN A 18 -1.19 1.30 13.65
N LEU A 19 -0.96 0.22 14.41
CA LEU A 19 -0.60 0.29 15.82
C LEU A 19 0.75 0.99 16.04
N ALA A 20 1.75 0.68 15.21
CA ALA A 20 3.07 1.28 15.30
C ALA A 20 3.07 2.80 15.05
N LEU A 21 2.14 3.28 14.21
CA LEU A 21 2.01 4.69 13.84
C LEU A 21 1.06 5.47 14.77
N THR A 22 0.09 4.81 15.39
CA THR A 22 -0.91 5.46 16.25
C THR A 22 -0.24 6.10 17.47
N GLY A 23 -0.54 7.38 17.73
CA GLY A 23 -0.03 8.11 18.89
C GLY A 23 1.44 8.56 18.78
N LYS A 24 2.02 8.57 17.57
CA LYS A 24 3.39 9.00 17.30
C LYS A 24 3.53 10.43 16.78
N ASP A 25 2.47 11.24 16.87
CA ASP A 25 2.41 12.64 16.41
C ASP A 25 2.77 12.89 14.92
N PHE A 26 2.85 11.84 14.10
CA PHE A 26 2.99 11.98 12.66
C PHE A 26 1.72 12.53 12.03
N ASN A 27 1.88 13.48 11.11
CA ASN A 27 0.77 13.93 10.28
C ASN A 27 0.52 12.96 9.10
N HIS A 28 -0.64 13.10 8.46
CA HIS A 28 -1.04 12.22 7.36
C HIS A 28 -0.04 12.21 6.18
N GLY A 29 0.57 13.36 5.86
CA GLY A 29 1.54 13.47 4.76
C GLY A 29 2.85 12.73 5.06
N GLU A 30 3.36 12.85 6.28
CA GLU A 30 4.55 12.13 6.76
C GLU A 30 4.34 10.62 6.73
N VAL A 31 3.16 10.15 7.17
CA VAL A 31 2.80 8.73 7.13
C VAL A 31 2.76 8.22 5.68
N ILE A 32 2.12 8.96 4.77
CA ILE A 32 2.00 8.56 3.35
C ILE A 32 3.39 8.47 2.70
N ILE A 33 4.22 9.50 2.85
CA ILE A 33 5.56 9.53 2.24
C ILE A 33 6.47 8.46 2.84
N GLY A 34 6.49 8.33 4.17
CA GLY A 34 7.35 7.36 4.86
C GLY A 34 7.00 5.91 4.53
N LEU A 35 5.69 5.57 4.51
CA LEU A 35 5.26 4.23 4.09
C LEU A 35 5.52 3.97 2.61
N GLY A 36 5.37 4.99 1.75
CA GLY A 36 5.74 4.90 0.32
C GLY A 36 7.22 4.55 0.11
N GLU A 37 8.11 5.19 0.87
CA GLU A 37 9.55 4.87 0.84
C GLU A 37 9.83 3.44 1.33
N LEU A 38 9.20 3.03 2.44
CA LEU A 38 9.35 1.68 2.98
C LEU A 38 8.93 0.62 1.95
N ILE A 39 7.78 0.81 1.30
CA ILE A 39 7.30 -0.10 0.25
C ILE A 39 8.31 -0.17 -0.90
N GLY A 40 8.85 0.98 -1.34
CA GLY A 40 9.89 1.03 -2.37
C GLY A 40 11.13 0.20 -2.01
N ARG A 41 11.60 0.31 -0.76
CA ARG A 41 12.74 -0.48 -0.25
C ARG A 41 12.43 -1.97 -0.23
N VAL A 42 11.25 -2.38 0.24
CA VAL A 42 10.79 -3.78 0.23
C VAL A 42 10.72 -4.34 -1.19
N ILE A 43 10.25 -3.55 -2.16
CA ILE A 43 10.20 -3.99 -3.57
C ILE A 43 11.60 -4.25 -4.10
N VAL A 44 12.55 -3.33 -3.85
CA VAL A 44 13.95 -3.49 -4.30
C VAL A 44 14.56 -4.74 -3.67
N GLU A 45 14.34 -4.98 -2.38
CA GLU A 45 14.84 -6.15 -1.66
C GLU A 45 14.23 -7.47 -2.20
N ALA A 46 12.94 -7.46 -2.53
CA ALA A 46 12.22 -8.65 -2.99
C ALA A 46 12.39 -8.96 -4.50
N SER A 47 13.06 -8.09 -5.26
CA SER A 47 13.14 -8.19 -6.72
C SER A 47 14.52 -8.69 -7.18
N ASN A 48 14.53 -9.58 -8.17
CA ASN A 48 15.75 -10.10 -8.78
C ASN A 48 16.32 -9.22 -9.90
N GLY A 49 15.65 -8.10 -10.21
CA GLY A 49 16.10 -7.18 -11.24
C GLY A 49 15.09 -6.08 -11.59
N PRO A 50 15.47 -5.13 -12.45
CA PRO A 50 14.69 -3.92 -12.71
C PRO A 50 13.28 -4.17 -13.23
N LEU A 51 13.10 -5.18 -14.08
CA LEU A 51 11.79 -5.54 -14.62
C LEU A 51 10.84 -6.02 -13.52
N GLN A 52 11.33 -6.87 -12.60
CA GLN A 52 10.52 -7.35 -11.48
C GLN A 52 10.15 -6.22 -10.52
N CYS A 53 11.07 -5.27 -10.27
CA CYS A 53 10.77 -4.07 -9.49
C CYS A 53 9.59 -3.29 -10.10
N GLN A 54 9.63 -3.03 -11.41
CA GLN A 54 8.58 -2.28 -12.09
C GLN A 54 7.22 -2.98 -12.02
N GLU A 55 7.18 -4.30 -12.20
CA GLU A 55 5.93 -5.07 -12.09
C GLU A 55 5.38 -5.06 -10.66
N MET A 56 6.24 -5.18 -9.63
CA MET A 56 5.80 -5.07 -8.23
C MET A 56 5.26 -3.67 -7.91
N VAL A 57 5.88 -2.60 -8.42
CA VAL A 57 5.36 -1.23 -8.27
C VAL A 57 3.97 -1.11 -8.88
N LYS A 58 3.74 -1.64 -10.09
CA LYS A 58 2.41 -1.61 -10.74
C LYS A 58 1.34 -2.31 -9.90
N VAL A 59 1.67 -3.48 -9.33
CA VAL A 59 0.74 -4.22 -8.46
C VAL A 59 0.38 -3.42 -7.21
N VAL A 60 1.36 -2.77 -6.58
CA VAL A 60 1.14 -1.91 -5.40
C VAL A 60 0.25 -0.73 -5.76
N VAL A 61 0.55 0.00 -6.84
CA VAL A 61 -0.24 1.16 -7.29
C VAL A 61 -1.68 0.76 -7.59
N ALA A 62 -1.88 -0.35 -8.31
CA ALA A 62 -3.22 -0.86 -8.62
C ALA A 62 -4.00 -1.27 -7.36
N HIS A 63 -3.31 -1.84 -6.36
CA HIS A 63 -3.96 -2.22 -5.10
C HIS A 63 -4.31 -0.99 -4.25
N LEU A 64 -3.44 0.02 -4.23
CA LEU A 64 -3.68 1.28 -3.55
C LEU A 64 -4.90 2.00 -4.13
N ASP A 65 -4.99 2.10 -5.46
CA ASP A 65 -6.14 2.70 -6.17
C ASP A 65 -7.46 2.01 -5.79
N ARG A 66 -7.51 0.67 -5.85
CA ARG A 66 -8.68 -0.10 -5.45
C ARG A 66 -9.07 0.12 -3.99
N THR A 67 -8.09 0.19 -3.10
CA THR A 67 -8.31 0.43 -1.67
C THR A 67 -8.88 1.81 -1.41
N VAL A 68 -8.35 2.83 -2.09
CA VAL A 68 -8.84 4.21 -2.04
C VAL A 68 -10.27 4.28 -2.57
N LYS A 69 -10.56 3.68 -3.73
CA LYS A 69 -11.92 3.62 -4.30
C LYS A 69 -12.92 2.97 -3.36
N ALA A 70 -12.59 1.80 -2.82
CA ALA A 70 -13.46 1.11 -1.85
C ALA A 70 -13.68 1.94 -0.58
N GLY A 71 -12.62 2.51 0.00
CA GLY A 71 -12.72 3.35 1.20
C GLY A 71 -13.49 4.64 0.96
N SER A 72 -13.35 5.24 -0.22
CA SER A 72 -14.03 6.47 -0.59
C SER A 72 -15.53 6.24 -0.79
N ALA A 73 -15.89 5.17 -1.51
CA ALA A 73 -17.28 4.72 -1.65
C ALA A 73 -17.93 4.44 -0.29
N ALA A 74 -17.22 3.71 0.59
CA ALA A 74 -17.70 3.41 1.94
C ALA A 74 -17.91 4.66 2.81
N ARG A 75 -17.18 5.75 2.53
CA ARG A 75 -17.30 7.03 3.25
C ARG A 75 -18.18 8.06 2.54
N GLY A 76 -18.88 7.69 1.46
CA GLY A 76 -19.72 8.60 0.68
C GLY A 76 -18.93 9.71 -0.02
N LYS A 77 -17.61 9.55 -0.15
CA LYS A 77 -16.74 10.48 -0.88
C LYS A 77 -16.68 9.99 -2.32
N LEU A 78 -17.48 10.59 -3.21
CA LEU A 78 -17.44 10.23 -4.63
C LEU A 78 -16.05 10.57 -5.20
N LEU A 79 -15.31 9.54 -5.60
CA LEU A 79 -14.20 9.71 -6.53
C LEU A 79 -14.82 9.67 -7.91
N VAL A 80 -14.78 10.79 -8.62
CA VAL A 80 -15.14 10.82 -10.03
C VAL A 80 -14.00 10.11 -10.75
N ASP A 81 -14.27 8.94 -11.34
CA ASP A 81 -13.35 8.39 -12.35
C ASP A 81 -13.41 9.35 -13.55
N PRO A 82 -12.29 9.96 -13.97
CA PRO A 82 -12.25 10.61 -15.27
C PRO A 82 -12.32 9.49 -16.32
N GLU A 83 -13.33 9.55 -17.18
CA GLU A 83 -13.47 8.70 -18.37
C GLU A 83 -12.22 8.76 -19.27
#